data_AF-A0A2M7Y2J0-F1
#
_entry.id   AF-A0A2M7Y2J0-F1
#
_cell.length_a   1.000
_cell.length_b   1.000
_cell.length_c   1.000
_cell.angle_alpha   90.00
_cell.angle_beta   90.00
_cell.angle_gamma   90.00
#
_symmetry.space_group_name_H-M   'P 1'
#
loop_
_entity.id
_entity.type
_entity.pdbx_description
1 polymer ?
#
loop_
_entity_poly.entity_id
_entity_poly.type
_entity_poly.pdbx_seq_one_letter_code
_entity_poly.pdbx_strand_id
1 'polypeptide(L)'
;MLQLHLSNRIEDLAERMIERLAARDALEPDAIVVPSAAMRRSLELAIARRLGICMNVAFGYPAHWIWRRVASITGASPERSPFDAAALAWQLYAWFGGPETLGHARLRAYLSGADAAMRFELASRAAAVLDRYVTYRQDWLEAWARGNTALPAAGPAQREDEAWQAQAWRAILTATGTTGAHHPAQRMFESLEASGGQGLPESLHVFGVPELPPLYLDIFRRLAKWMRIDLYLLDGCRQHWFEIRGAKQLARLSASGRAAGMESGNALLAAWGEQSKAFLGQALEAADWDFDDAFVEPEGGNLLQRVQRAILDLEELPAGSLETACYESGISIHVCHGLAR
;
A
#
# COMPACT_ATOMS: atom_id res chain seq x y z
N MET A 1 -18.52 9.11 -2.59
CA MET A 1 -17.97 9.58 -3.88
C MET A 1 -16.47 9.31 -3.89
N LEU A 2 -15.94 8.75 -4.98
CA LEU A 2 -14.51 8.44 -5.15
C LEU A 2 -13.93 9.33 -6.23
N GLN A 3 -12.86 10.06 -5.93
CA GLN A 3 -12.15 10.88 -6.89
C GLN A 3 -10.68 10.48 -6.96
N LEU A 4 -10.17 10.37 -8.18
CA LEU A 4 -8.77 10.02 -8.45
C LEU A 4 -8.07 11.20 -9.10
N HIS A 5 -6.98 11.64 -8.47
CA HIS A 5 -6.14 12.75 -8.90
C HIS A 5 -4.79 12.18 -9.34
N LEU A 6 -4.48 12.27 -10.64
CA LEU A 6 -3.20 11.84 -11.20
C LEU A 6 -2.34 13.04 -11.60
N SER A 7 -1.04 12.97 -11.34
CA SER A 7 -0.08 13.96 -11.83
C SER A 7 1.32 13.39 -11.84
N ASN A 8 2.18 13.91 -12.72
CA ASN A 8 3.61 13.66 -12.72
C ASN A 8 4.40 14.52 -11.72
N ARG A 9 3.72 15.37 -10.95
CA ARG A 9 4.33 16.23 -9.92
C ARG A 9 3.54 16.16 -8.62
N ILE A 10 4.27 15.91 -7.53
CA ILE A 10 3.65 15.82 -6.20
C ILE A 10 3.17 17.19 -5.72
N GLU A 11 3.81 18.27 -6.18
CA GLU A 11 3.45 19.65 -5.85
C GLU A 11 2.06 19.98 -6.39
N ASP A 12 1.76 19.62 -7.63
CA ASP A 12 0.48 19.92 -8.27
C ASP A 12 -0.67 19.14 -7.60
N LEU A 13 -0.41 17.89 -7.19
CA LEU A 13 -1.35 17.13 -6.35
C LEU A 13 -1.58 17.80 -4.99
N ALA A 14 -0.51 18.29 -4.36
CA ALA A 14 -0.62 18.97 -3.07
C ALA A 14 -1.43 20.26 -3.18
N GLU A 15 -1.22 21.03 -4.25
CA GLU A 15 -2.00 22.25 -4.54
C GLU A 15 -3.50 21.93 -4.69
N ARG A 16 -3.85 20.93 -5.48
CA ARG A 16 -5.25 20.47 -5.65
C ARG A 16 -5.87 20.00 -4.34
N MET A 17 -5.12 19.27 -3.53
CA MET A 17 -5.58 18.88 -2.20
C MET A 17 -5.84 20.12 -1.35
N ILE A 18 -4.90 21.07 -1.28
CA ILE A 18 -5.00 22.28 -0.46
C ILE A 18 -6.19 23.15 -0.88
N GLU A 19 -6.45 23.29 -2.18
CA GLU A 19 -7.63 24.03 -2.69
C GLU A 19 -8.94 23.44 -2.16
N ARG A 20 -9.01 22.11 -2.05
CA ARG A 20 -10.17 21.41 -1.48
C ARG A 20 -10.27 21.55 0.03
N LEU A 21 -9.14 21.66 0.75
CA LEU A 21 -9.14 21.94 2.18
C LEU A 21 -9.62 23.37 2.48
N ALA A 22 -9.21 24.34 1.64
CA ALA A 22 -9.55 25.76 1.83
C ALA A 22 -11.06 26.06 1.74
N ALA A 23 -11.84 25.17 1.12
CA ALA A 23 -13.28 25.32 0.94
C ALA A 23 -14.13 24.84 2.13
N ARG A 24 -13.52 24.41 3.25
CA ARG A 24 -14.21 23.69 4.33
C ARG A 24 -14.34 24.48 5.64
N ASP A 25 -15.18 23.98 6.53
CA ASP A 25 -15.32 24.50 7.90
C ASP A 25 -14.03 24.25 8.70
N ALA A 26 -13.51 25.29 9.36
CA ALA A 26 -12.26 25.23 10.10
C ALA A 26 -12.31 24.37 11.37
N LEU A 27 -13.50 24.02 11.87
CA LEU A 27 -13.68 23.32 13.13
C LEU A 27 -13.63 21.78 13.02
N GLU A 28 -13.94 21.20 11.87
CA GLU A 28 -13.80 19.76 11.66
C GLU A 28 -12.38 19.43 11.17
N PRO A 29 -11.68 18.44 11.78
CA PRO A 29 -10.34 18.12 11.36
C PRO A 29 -10.29 17.45 9.98
N ASP A 30 -9.44 17.95 9.09
CA ASP A 30 -9.21 17.35 7.79
C ASP A 30 -8.44 16.03 7.92
N ALA A 31 -9.02 14.93 7.44
CA ALA A 31 -8.39 13.62 7.48
C ALA A 31 -7.48 13.40 6.28
N ILE A 32 -6.18 13.24 6.51
CA ILE A 32 -5.19 13.00 5.46
C ILE A 32 -4.37 11.74 5.78
N VAL A 33 -4.39 10.77 4.87
CA VAL A 33 -3.55 9.58 4.92
C VAL A 33 -2.32 9.80 4.04
N VAL A 34 -1.14 9.50 4.58
CA VAL A 34 0.16 9.68 3.91
C VAL A 34 1.02 8.42 4.04
N PRO A 35 1.99 8.18 3.15
CA PRO A 35 2.85 7.00 3.22
C PRO A 35 3.96 7.11 4.29
N SER A 36 4.36 8.32 4.67
CA SER A 36 5.57 8.52 5.49
C SER A 36 5.53 9.82 6.30
N ALA A 37 6.38 9.88 7.34
CA ALA A 37 6.59 11.10 8.12
C ALA A 37 7.20 12.25 7.29
N ALA A 38 8.02 11.91 6.29
CA ALA A 38 8.58 12.90 5.37
C ALA A 38 7.48 13.55 4.51
N MET A 39 6.56 12.74 3.97
CA MET A 39 5.43 13.26 3.19
C MET A 39 4.49 14.09 4.06
N ARG A 40 4.18 13.62 5.28
CA ARG A 40 3.45 14.41 6.28
C ARG A 40 4.08 15.79 6.45
N ARG A 41 5.38 15.84 6.74
CA ARG A 41 6.10 17.09 6.97
C ARG A 41 6.09 18.00 5.75
N SER A 42 6.24 17.43 4.56
CA SER A 42 6.15 18.17 3.30
C SER A 42 4.79 18.85 3.14
N LEU A 43 3.70 18.10 3.36
CA LEU A 43 2.34 18.62 3.28
C LEU A 43 2.02 19.66 4.36
N GLU A 44 2.45 19.44 5.61
CA GLU A 44 2.32 20.44 6.68
C GLU A 44 2.93 21.79 6.26
N LEU A 45 4.12 21.77 5.66
CA LEU A 45 4.79 22.97 5.15
C LEU A 45 4.10 23.55 3.91
N ALA A 46 3.62 22.71 2.99
CA ALA A 46 2.90 23.16 1.79
C ALA A 46 1.58 23.86 2.16
N ILE A 47 0.80 23.26 3.05
CA ILE A 47 -0.44 23.84 3.61
C ILE A 47 -0.13 25.17 4.29
N ALA A 48 0.86 25.20 5.19
CA ALA A 48 1.22 26.43 5.90
C ALA A 48 1.71 27.56 4.98
N ARG A 49 2.46 27.23 3.91
CA ARG A 49 2.87 28.24 2.91
C ARG A 49 1.69 28.79 2.13
N ARG A 50 0.74 27.95 1.76
CA ARG A 50 -0.39 28.33 0.89
C ARG A 50 -1.53 29.02 1.63
N LEU A 51 -1.83 28.57 2.86
CA LEU A 51 -2.94 29.06 3.68
C LEU A 51 -2.49 29.95 4.85
N GLY A 52 -1.17 30.14 5.04
CA GLY A 52 -0.58 30.91 6.14
C GLY A 52 -0.37 30.11 7.43
N ILE A 53 -1.14 29.03 7.64
CA ILE A 53 -1.01 28.10 8.78
C ILE A 53 -1.48 26.70 8.39
N CYS A 54 -0.87 25.67 8.98
CA CYS A 54 -1.39 24.30 8.95
C CYS A 54 -1.93 23.97 10.34
N MET A 55 -3.25 23.93 10.48
CA MET A 55 -3.93 23.64 11.74
C MET A 55 -5.13 22.73 11.53
N ASN A 56 -5.52 22.01 12.58
CA ASN A 56 -6.66 21.08 12.56
C ASN A 56 -6.59 19.99 11.47
N VAL A 57 -5.38 19.53 11.10
CA VAL A 57 -5.20 18.45 10.12
C VAL A 57 -4.85 17.14 10.83
N ALA A 58 -5.68 16.12 10.65
CA ALA A 58 -5.52 14.79 11.22
C ALA A 58 -4.76 13.87 10.25
N PHE A 59 -3.43 13.96 10.29
CA PHE A 59 -2.57 13.04 9.53
C PHE A 59 -2.59 11.61 10.10
N GLY A 60 -2.61 10.62 9.22
CA GLY A 60 -2.51 9.20 9.55
C GLY A 60 -1.77 8.38 8.48
N TYR A 61 -1.51 7.12 8.80
CA TYR A 61 -1.00 6.11 7.87
C TYR A 61 -2.14 5.15 7.51
N PRO A 62 -2.14 4.50 6.33
CA PRO A 62 -3.31 3.74 5.84
C PRO A 62 -3.85 2.73 6.87
N ALA A 63 -3.00 1.82 7.35
CA ALA A 63 -3.38 0.78 8.31
C ALA A 63 -3.92 1.36 9.62
N HIS A 64 -3.17 2.31 10.22
CA HIS A 64 -3.54 2.92 11.49
C HIS A 64 -4.82 3.76 11.39
N TRP A 65 -5.00 4.49 10.28
CA TRP A 65 -6.21 5.26 10.04
C TRP A 65 -7.43 4.33 9.93
N ILE A 66 -7.32 3.25 9.16
CA ILE A 66 -8.38 2.24 9.03
C ILE A 66 -8.70 1.64 10.40
N TRP A 67 -7.69 1.22 11.17
CA TRP A 67 -7.90 0.65 12.50
C TRP A 67 -8.61 1.63 13.44
N ARG A 68 -8.20 2.90 13.47
CA ARG A 68 -8.87 3.92 14.28
C ARG A 68 -10.34 4.07 13.94
N ARG A 69 -10.72 3.95 12.66
CA ARG A 69 -12.12 3.96 12.23
C ARG A 69 -12.85 2.71 12.72
N VAL A 70 -12.27 1.53 12.50
CA VAL A 70 -12.82 0.26 13.01
C VAL A 70 -13.05 0.36 14.52
N ALA A 71 -12.06 0.79 15.28
CA ALA A 71 -12.14 0.91 16.73
C ALA A 71 -13.21 1.91 17.17
N SER A 72 -13.26 3.10 16.56
CA SER A 72 -14.26 4.12 16.91
C SER A 72 -15.70 3.67 16.65
N ILE A 73 -15.93 2.88 15.61
CA ILE A 73 -17.28 2.44 15.20
C ILE A 73 -17.71 1.19 15.94
N THR A 74 -16.77 0.27 16.23
CA THR A 74 -17.05 -1.01 16.90
C THR A 74 -16.90 -0.97 18.42
N GLY A 75 -16.42 0.15 18.97
CA GLY A 75 -16.14 0.30 20.40
C GLY A 75 -14.87 -0.41 20.88
N ALA A 76 -13.99 -0.85 19.97
CA ALA A 76 -12.69 -1.41 20.33
C ALA A 76 -11.70 -0.31 20.75
N SER A 77 -10.60 -0.70 21.42
CA SER A 77 -9.55 0.26 21.78
C SER A 77 -8.85 0.81 20.53
N PRO A 78 -8.77 2.14 20.35
CA PRO A 78 -8.18 2.75 19.14
C PRO A 78 -6.65 2.74 19.12
N GLU A 79 -5.99 2.52 20.27
CA GLU A 79 -4.55 2.73 20.38
C GLU A 79 -3.71 1.68 19.65
N ARG A 80 -4.14 0.42 19.65
CA ARG A 80 -3.41 -0.72 19.08
C ARG A 80 -4.37 -1.74 18.53
N SER A 81 -4.12 -2.24 17.33
CA SER A 81 -4.90 -3.36 16.82
C SER A 81 -4.40 -4.65 17.48
N PRO A 82 -5.31 -5.61 17.73
CA PRO A 82 -4.90 -6.92 18.24
C PRO A 82 -4.03 -7.69 17.23
N PHE A 83 -3.99 -7.24 15.97
CA PHE A 83 -3.25 -7.85 14.87
C PHE A 83 -1.95 -7.12 14.53
N ASP A 84 -1.53 -6.15 15.35
CA ASP A 84 -0.23 -5.48 15.19
C ASP A 84 0.89 -6.50 15.39
N ALA A 85 1.96 -6.44 14.58
CA ALA A 85 3.10 -7.36 14.71
C ALA A 85 3.65 -7.48 16.15
N ALA A 86 3.71 -6.39 16.91
CA ALA A 86 4.16 -6.42 18.30
C ALA A 86 3.18 -7.17 19.22
N ALA A 87 1.87 -6.98 19.05
CA ALA A 87 0.85 -7.69 19.82
C ALA A 87 0.83 -9.18 19.46
N LEU A 88 0.87 -9.50 18.17
CA LEU A 88 0.96 -10.86 17.64
C LEU A 88 2.21 -11.59 18.15
N ALA A 89 3.36 -10.91 18.26
CA ALA A 89 4.58 -11.51 18.77
C ALA A 89 4.40 -12.03 20.20
N TRP A 90 3.74 -11.27 21.08
CA TRP A 90 3.49 -11.72 22.45
C TRP A 90 2.45 -12.84 22.53
N GLN A 91 1.40 -12.79 21.70
CA GLN A 91 0.42 -13.87 21.62
C GLN A 91 1.07 -15.18 21.12
N LEU A 92 1.89 -15.09 20.08
CA LEU A 92 2.66 -16.23 19.55
C LEU A 92 3.71 -16.72 20.54
N TYR A 93 4.37 -15.84 21.28
CA TYR A 93 5.32 -16.23 22.31
C TYR A 93 4.66 -17.07 23.40
N ALA A 94 3.47 -16.66 23.86
CA ALA A 94 2.67 -17.42 24.81
C ALA A 94 2.22 -18.75 24.20
N TRP A 95 1.70 -18.74 22.97
CA TRP A 95 1.28 -19.94 22.25
C TRP A 95 2.42 -20.95 22.04
N PHE A 96 3.63 -20.48 21.70
CA PHE A 96 4.82 -21.33 21.58
C PHE A 96 5.28 -21.94 22.90
N GLY A 97 4.88 -21.39 24.05
CA GLY A 97 5.07 -22.01 25.35
C GLY A 97 4.01 -23.04 25.72
N GLY A 98 2.96 -23.19 24.92
CA GLY A 98 1.80 -24.03 25.20
C GLY A 98 1.94 -25.48 24.71
N PRO A 99 1.13 -26.40 25.27
CA PRO A 99 1.10 -27.81 24.86
C PRO A 99 0.63 -28.03 23.42
N GLU A 100 -0.03 -27.05 22.80
CA GLU A 100 -0.53 -27.09 21.43
C GLU A 100 0.60 -27.29 20.41
N THR A 101 1.82 -26.85 20.73
CA THR A 101 3.00 -27.00 19.89
C THR A 101 3.47 -28.46 19.77
N LEU A 102 3.08 -29.33 20.70
CA LEU A 102 3.56 -30.71 20.77
C LEU A 102 3.16 -31.55 19.56
N GLY A 103 2.07 -31.18 18.88
CA GLY A 103 1.58 -31.83 17.66
C GLY A 103 2.40 -31.52 16.39
N HIS A 104 3.33 -30.57 16.44
CA HIS A 104 4.09 -30.08 15.28
C HIS A 104 5.57 -30.43 15.42
N ALA A 105 6.01 -31.50 14.75
CA ALA A 105 7.30 -32.14 15.02
C ALA A 105 8.51 -31.21 14.85
N ARG A 106 8.57 -30.44 13.76
CA ARG A 106 9.66 -29.51 13.43
C ARG A 106 9.65 -28.28 14.33
N LEU A 107 8.47 -27.72 14.60
CA LEU A 107 8.32 -26.61 15.53
C LEU A 107 8.73 -27.01 16.95
N ARG A 108 8.23 -28.17 17.42
CA ARG A 108 8.60 -28.76 18.72
C ARG A 108 10.10 -29.01 18.83
N ALA A 109 10.72 -29.57 17.80
CA ALA A 109 12.16 -29.84 17.80
C ALA A 109 12.98 -28.55 17.97
N TYR A 110 12.60 -27.48 17.28
CA TYR A 110 13.23 -26.17 17.46
C TYR A 110 13.00 -25.62 18.88
N LEU A 111 11.74 -25.60 19.35
CA LEU A 111 11.37 -25.03 20.64
C LEU A 111 11.97 -25.79 21.83
N SER A 112 12.21 -27.11 21.72
CA SER A 112 12.82 -27.89 22.81
C SER A 112 14.26 -27.50 23.15
N GLY A 113 14.98 -26.90 22.20
CA GLY A 113 16.34 -26.38 22.39
C GLY A 113 16.40 -24.86 22.50
N ALA A 114 15.25 -24.17 22.43
CA ALA A 114 15.19 -22.72 22.41
C ALA A 114 15.12 -22.14 23.82
N ASP A 115 15.93 -21.12 24.09
CA ASP A 115 15.75 -20.28 25.27
C ASP A 115 14.63 -19.25 25.07
N ALA A 116 14.41 -18.41 26.09
CA ALA A 116 13.38 -17.37 26.04
C ALA A 116 13.61 -16.35 24.91
N ALA A 117 14.86 -16.03 24.58
CA ALA A 117 15.20 -15.06 23.53
C ALA A 117 14.95 -15.65 22.14
N MET A 118 15.39 -16.89 21.90
CA MET A 118 15.14 -17.62 20.65
C MET A 118 13.65 -17.83 20.39
N ARG A 119 12.87 -18.17 21.44
CA ARG A 119 11.41 -18.28 21.33
C ARG A 119 10.78 -16.94 20.92
N PHE A 120 11.23 -15.84 21.52
CA PHE A 120 10.73 -14.51 21.20
C PHE A 120 11.12 -14.06 19.78
N GLU A 121 12.32 -14.43 19.32
CA GLU A 121 12.75 -14.18 17.96
C GLU A 121 11.86 -14.91 16.94
N LEU A 122 11.56 -16.20 17.17
CA LEU A 122 10.63 -16.94 16.32
C LEU A 122 9.24 -16.31 16.34
N ALA A 123 8.74 -15.92 17.52
CA ALA A 123 7.45 -15.25 17.66
C ALA A 123 7.40 -13.93 16.89
N SER A 124 8.46 -13.13 16.94
CA SER A 124 8.57 -11.87 16.22
C SER A 124 8.59 -12.08 14.70
N ARG A 125 9.35 -13.09 14.22
CA ARG A 125 9.41 -13.43 12.79
C ARG A 125 8.07 -13.97 12.27
N ALA A 126 7.42 -14.84 13.05
CA ALA A 126 6.10 -15.36 12.72
C ALA A 126 5.02 -14.27 12.76
N ALA A 127 5.08 -13.35 13.73
CA ALA A 127 4.19 -12.20 13.81
C ALA A 127 4.31 -11.28 12.59
N ALA A 128 5.54 -10.99 12.13
CA ALA A 128 5.78 -10.21 10.92
C ALA A 128 5.27 -10.90 9.64
N VAL A 129 5.12 -12.23 9.65
CA VAL A 129 4.48 -12.98 8.56
C VAL A 129 2.96 -12.89 8.66
N LEU A 130 2.38 -13.12 9.85
CA LEU A 130 0.94 -13.01 10.08
C LEU A 130 0.42 -11.58 9.81
N ASP A 131 1.13 -10.55 10.25
CA ASP A 131 0.80 -9.13 9.98
C ASP A 131 0.66 -8.86 8.46
N ARG A 132 1.56 -9.43 7.66
CA ARG A 132 1.45 -9.38 6.20
C ARG A 132 0.24 -10.17 5.68
N TYR A 133 -0.09 -11.32 6.26
CA TYR A 133 -1.29 -12.07 5.87
C TYR A 133 -2.58 -11.31 6.23
N VAL A 134 -2.61 -10.61 7.36
CA VAL A 134 -3.73 -9.74 7.77
C VAL A 134 -3.99 -8.65 6.73
N THR A 135 -2.98 -8.27 5.95
CA THR A 135 -3.12 -7.22 4.95
C THR A 135 -3.28 -7.75 3.52
N TYR A 136 -2.58 -8.83 3.16
CA TYR A 136 -2.45 -9.29 1.77
C TYR A 136 -3.04 -10.70 1.50
N ARG A 137 -3.42 -11.46 2.53
CA ARG A 137 -3.89 -12.85 2.40
C ARG A 137 -5.07 -13.16 3.33
N GLN A 138 -6.10 -12.32 3.24
CA GLN A 138 -7.33 -12.51 4.01
C GLN A 138 -7.99 -13.86 3.71
N ASP A 139 -7.94 -14.31 2.46
CA ASP A 139 -8.40 -15.62 2.02
C ASP A 139 -7.74 -16.77 2.81
N TRP A 140 -6.44 -16.66 3.11
CA TRP A 140 -5.73 -17.68 3.90
C TRP A 140 -6.18 -17.68 5.36
N LEU A 141 -6.23 -16.50 5.97
CA LEU A 141 -6.64 -16.37 7.37
C LEU A 141 -8.08 -16.80 7.58
N GLU A 142 -8.95 -16.52 6.62
CA GLU A 142 -10.34 -16.98 6.60
C GLU A 142 -10.44 -18.50 6.46
N ALA A 143 -9.66 -19.11 5.56
CA ALA A 143 -9.60 -20.56 5.41
C ALA A 143 -9.15 -21.22 6.72
N TRP A 144 -8.07 -20.72 7.32
CA TRP A 144 -7.55 -21.21 8.60
C TRP A 144 -8.54 -21.04 9.74
N ALA A 145 -9.25 -19.92 9.81
CA ALA A 145 -10.29 -19.69 10.82
C ALA A 145 -11.44 -20.70 10.70
N ARG A 146 -11.78 -21.15 9.48
CA ARG A 146 -12.77 -22.20 9.21
C ARG A 146 -12.21 -23.63 9.37
N GLY A 147 -10.92 -23.77 9.69
CA GLY A 147 -10.25 -25.08 9.81
C GLY A 147 -9.84 -25.71 8.48
N ASN A 148 -9.87 -24.94 7.39
CA ASN A 148 -9.43 -25.38 6.06
C ASN A 148 -7.95 -25.05 5.81
N THR A 149 -7.34 -25.71 4.82
CA THR A 149 -6.02 -25.34 4.32
C THR A 149 -6.13 -24.19 3.30
N ALA A 150 -5.15 -23.31 3.31
CA ALA A 150 -4.96 -22.20 2.38
C ALA A 150 -3.95 -22.54 1.27
N LEU A 151 -3.06 -23.51 1.50
CA LEU A 151 -2.01 -23.92 0.57
C LEU A 151 -2.26 -25.33 0.00
N PRO A 152 -3.13 -25.49 -1.02
CA PRO A 152 -3.49 -26.81 -1.55
C PRO A 152 -2.33 -27.57 -2.21
N ALA A 153 -1.30 -26.86 -2.70
CA ALA A 153 -0.15 -27.44 -3.41
C ALA A 153 1.18 -27.37 -2.61
N ALA A 154 1.10 -27.26 -1.28
CA ALA A 154 2.29 -27.19 -0.42
C ALA A 154 3.12 -28.50 -0.45
N GLY A 155 4.44 -28.39 -0.29
CA GLY A 155 5.30 -29.54 0.01
C GLY A 155 5.13 -30.03 1.47
N PRO A 156 5.76 -31.14 1.86
CA PRO A 156 5.62 -31.68 3.22
C PRO A 156 5.97 -30.67 4.33
N ALA A 157 7.09 -29.95 4.17
CA ALA A 157 7.54 -28.96 5.14
C ALA A 157 6.58 -27.75 5.21
N GLN A 158 6.10 -27.26 4.07
CA GLN A 158 5.15 -26.15 4.04
C GLN A 158 3.79 -26.53 4.64
N ARG A 159 3.33 -27.77 4.48
CA ARG A 159 2.11 -28.26 5.12
C ARG A 159 2.23 -28.30 6.65
N GLU A 160 3.38 -28.74 7.16
CA GLU A 160 3.64 -28.71 8.59
C GLU A 160 3.67 -27.25 9.10
N ASP A 161 4.32 -26.35 8.35
CA ASP A 161 4.38 -24.93 8.72
C ASP A 161 2.99 -24.27 8.71
N GLU A 162 2.18 -24.56 7.69
CA GLU A 162 0.80 -24.09 7.59
C GLU A 162 -0.06 -24.61 8.76
N ALA A 163 0.09 -25.88 9.14
CA ALA A 163 -0.75 -26.49 10.17
C ALA A 163 -0.59 -25.78 11.52
N TRP A 164 0.65 -25.48 11.93
CA TRP A 164 0.87 -24.77 13.20
C TRP A 164 0.47 -23.30 13.09
N GLN A 165 0.70 -22.64 11.95
CA GLN A 165 0.27 -21.26 11.73
C GLN A 165 -1.25 -21.12 11.81
N ALA A 166 -2.00 -22.03 11.18
CA ALA A 166 -3.45 -22.06 11.21
C ALA A 166 -4.01 -22.35 12.61
N GLN A 167 -3.34 -23.22 13.39
CA GLN A 167 -3.72 -23.47 14.78
C GLN A 167 -3.44 -22.27 15.68
N ALA A 168 -2.26 -21.66 15.56
CA ALA A 168 -1.88 -20.45 16.29
C ALA A 168 -2.85 -19.30 15.97
N TRP A 169 -3.20 -19.11 14.70
CA TRP A 169 -4.16 -18.10 14.27
C TRP A 169 -5.53 -18.26 14.93
N ARG A 170 -6.08 -19.49 14.96
CA ARG A 170 -7.35 -19.77 15.65
C ARG A 170 -7.27 -19.51 17.16
N ALA A 171 -6.13 -19.82 17.79
CA ALA A 171 -5.91 -19.51 19.20
C ALA A 171 -5.88 -17.98 19.45
N ILE A 172 -5.24 -17.22 18.57
CA ILE A 172 -5.20 -15.75 18.63
C ILE A 172 -6.60 -15.14 18.46
N LEU A 173 -7.39 -15.61 17.49
CA LEU A 173 -8.78 -15.16 17.32
C LEU A 173 -9.62 -15.40 18.59
N THR A 174 -9.44 -16.57 19.22
CA THR A 174 -10.11 -16.91 20.47
C THR A 174 -9.66 -16.00 21.63
N ALA A 175 -8.36 -15.79 21.79
CA ALA A 175 -7.80 -14.95 22.85
C ALA A 175 -8.18 -13.47 22.71
N THR A 176 -8.37 -12.99 21.48
CA THR A 176 -8.76 -11.61 21.20
C THR A 176 -10.27 -11.37 21.22
N GLY A 177 -11.08 -12.42 21.44
CA GLY A 177 -12.54 -12.32 21.40
C GLY A 177 -13.08 -11.95 20.01
N THR A 178 -12.28 -12.15 18.95
CA THR A 178 -12.68 -11.88 17.58
C THR A 178 -13.59 -13.02 17.11
N THR A 179 -14.90 -12.77 17.13
CA THR A 179 -15.89 -13.75 16.68
C THR A 179 -15.98 -13.77 15.15
N GLY A 180 -15.56 -14.88 14.54
CA GLY A 180 -15.72 -15.14 13.11
C GLY A 180 -14.42 -15.13 12.32
N ALA A 181 -14.49 -15.62 11.08
CA ALA A 181 -13.35 -15.72 10.17
C ALA A 181 -12.94 -14.37 9.56
N HIS A 182 -13.78 -13.34 9.69
CA HIS A 182 -13.70 -12.14 8.88
C HIS A 182 -12.89 -11.02 9.53
N HIS A 183 -12.28 -10.19 8.68
CA HIS A 183 -11.54 -8.99 9.10
C HIS A 183 -12.41 -8.07 9.99
N PRO A 184 -11.84 -7.43 11.04
CA PRO A 184 -12.57 -6.48 11.90
C PRO A 184 -13.32 -5.37 11.15
N ALA A 185 -12.84 -4.99 9.96
CA ALA A 185 -13.52 -4.03 9.09
C ALA A 185 -14.94 -4.46 8.70
N GLN A 186 -15.25 -5.75 8.66
CA GLN A 186 -16.61 -6.20 8.35
C GLN A 186 -17.64 -5.72 9.38
N ARG A 187 -17.32 -5.84 10.68
CA ARG A 187 -18.20 -5.35 11.76
C ARG A 187 -18.38 -3.84 11.73
N MET A 188 -17.32 -3.12 11.32
CA MET A 188 -17.40 -1.68 11.07
C MET A 188 -18.43 -1.37 9.98
N PHE A 189 -18.39 -2.09 8.85
CA PHE A 189 -19.36 -1.88 7.77
C PHE A 189 -20.80 -2.22 8.17
N GLU A 190 -21.02 -3.31 8.89
CA GLU A 190 -22.35 -3.65 9.42
C GLU A 190 -22.90 -2.53 10.32
N SER A 191 -22.05 -1.94 11.15
CA SER A 191 -22.41 -0.83 12.04
C SER A 191 -22.67 0.48 11.27
N LEU A 192 -21.90 0.74 10.20
CA LEU A 192 -22.08 1.91 9.33
C LEU A 192 -23.37 1.82 8.51
N GLU A 193 -23.74 0.63 8.03
CA GLU A 193 -25.02 0.40 7.36
C GLU A 193 -26.20 0.71 8.30
N ALA A 194 -26.13 0.26 9.56
CA ALA A 194 -27.19 0.51 10.54
C ALA A 194 -27.29 1.99 10.97
N SER A 195 -26.16 2.69 11.07
CA SER A 195 -26.10 4.09 11.54
C SER A 195 -26.22 5.11 10.41
N GLY A 196 -26.17 4.70 9.14
CA GLY A 196 -26.14 5.60 8.00
C GLY A 196 -24.83 6.38 7.88
N GLY A 197 -23.71 5.82 8.33
CA GLY A 197 -22.38 6.44 8.20
C GLY A 197 -21.97 7.38 9.33
N GLN A 198 -22.72 7.44 10.44
CA GLN A 198 -22.39 8.31 11.57
C GLN A 198 -21.00 8.03 12.13
N GLY A 199 -20.27 9.10 12.47
CA GLY A 199 -18.92 9.03 13.05
C GLY A 199 -17.78 8.98 12.02
N LEU A 200 -18.09 8.95 10.71
CA LEU A 200 -17.09 9.20 9.66
C LEU A 200 -16.86 10.71 9.49
N PRO A 201 -15.64 11.15 9.16
CA PRO A 201 -15.42 12.53 8.75
C PRO A 201 -16.09 12.78 7.40
N GLU A 202 -16.35 14.03 7.04
CA GLU A 202 -17.01 14.34 5.77
C GLU A 202 -16.14 13.94 4.55
N SER A 203 -14.81 14.04 4.66
CA SER A 203 -13.90 13.57 3.60
C SER A 203 -12.57 12.98 4.10
N LEU A 204 -11.95 12.19 3.23
CA LEU A 204 -10.64 11.59 3.41
C LEU A 204 -9.77 11.88 2.19
N HIS A 205 -8.58 12.43 2.42
CA HIS A 205 -7.55 12.60 1.39
C HIS A 205 -6.49 11.50 1.57
N VAL A 206 -6.25 10.67 0.55
CA VAL A 206 -5.20 9.64 0.55
C VAL A 206 -4.10 10.09 -0.39
N PHE A 207 -2.98 10.56 0.17
CA PHE A 207 -2.01 11.35 -0.57
C PHE A 207 -0.67 10.63 -0.79
N GLY A 208 -0.29 10.47 -2.06
CA GLY A 208 1.05 10.05 -2.47
C GLY A 208 1.42 8.65 -2.01
N VAL A 209 0.45 7.78 -1.77
CA VAL A 209 0.70 6.41 -1.31
C VAL A 209 1.17 5.58 -2.51
N PRO A 210 2.40 5.03 -2.50
CA PRO A 210 2.97 4.36 -3.68
C PRO A 210 2.36 2.97 -3.95
N GLU A 211 1.73 2.38 -2.93
CA GLU A 211 1.02 1.12 -3.01
C GLU A 211 -0.01 1.06 -1.88
N LEU A 212 -1.23 0.62 -2.20
CA LEU A 212 -2.21 0.23 -1.19
C LEU A 212 -2.54 -1.27 -1.36
N PRO A 213 -2.52 -2.04 -0.26
CA PRO A 213 -3.03 -3.39 -0.26
C PRO A 213 -4.47 -3.47 -0.80
N PRO A 214 -4.85 -4.55 -1.50
CA PRO A 214 -6.22 -4.75 -2.00
C PRO A 214 -7.30 -4.55 -0.95
N LEU A 215 -7.05 -5.04 0.27
CA LEU A 215 -7.96 -4.87 1.39
C LEU A 215 -8.23 -3.39 1.70
N TYR A 216 -7.20 -2.54 1.66
CA TYR A 216 -7.34 -1.12 2.01
C TYR A 216 -8.08 -0.35 0.91
N LEU A 217 -7.80 -0.67 -0.35
CA LEU A 217 -8.56 -0.12 -1.49
C LEU A 217 -10.04 -0.52 -1.40
N ASP A 218 -10.36 -1.79 -1.13
CA ASP A 218 -11.76 -2.21 -0.95
C ASP A 218 -12.41 -1.50 0.24
N ILE A 219 -11.69 -1.35 1.36
CA ILE A 219 -12.21 -0.62 2.52
C ILE A 219 -12.53 0.83 2.15
N PHE A 220 -11.61 1.55 1.49
CA PHE A 220 -11.87 2.92 1.05
C PHE A 220 -13.04 2.99 0.07
N ARG A 221 -13.06 2.13 -0.94
CA ARG A 221 -14.17 2.04 -1.90
C ARG A 221 -15.53 1.87 -1.21
N ARG A 222 -15.62 0.98 -0.21
CA ARG A 222 -16.85 0.76 0.56
C ARG A 222 -17.21 1.95 1.44
N LEU A 223 -16.23 2.58 2.08
CA LEU A 223 -16.44 3.80 2.89
C LEU A 223 -16.97 4.96 2.05
N ALA A 224 -16.62 5.02 0.76
CA ALA A 224 -17.07 6.06 -0.15
C ALA A 224 -18.60 6.10 -0.36
N LYS A 225 -19.34 5.12 0.15
CA LYS A 225 -20.81 5.19 0.24
C LYS A 225 -21.29 6.32 1.18
N TRP A 226 -20.53 6.64 2.23
CA TRP A 226 -20.93 7.59 3.27
C TRP A 226 -20.02 8.82 3.39
N MET A 227 -18.84 8.79 2.78
CA MET A 227 -17.89 9.91 2.82
C MET A 227 -17.27 10.17 1.44
N ARG A 228 -16.70 11.37 1.24
CA ARG A 228 -15.87 11.64 0.06
C ARG A 228 -14.48 11.07 0.29
N ILE A 229 -13.91 10.42 -0.72
CA ILE A 229 -12.51 9.99 -0.69
C ILE A 229 -11.82 10.47 -1.96
N ASP A 230 -10.75 11.23 -1.76
CA ASP A 230 -9.88 11.73 -2.81
C ASP A 230 -8.54 10.98 -2.72
N LEU A 231 -8.17 10.27 -3.79
CA LEU A 231 -6.91 9.55 -3.91
C LEU A 231 -5.96 10.34 -4.82
N TYR A 232 -4.79 10.72 -4.32
CA TYR A 232 -3.78 11.50 -5.05
C TYR A 232 -2.58 10.62 -5.36
N LEU A 233 -2.42 10.22 -6.62
CA LEU A 233 -1.37 9.31 -7.05
C LEU A 233 -0.38 10.02 -7.98
N LEU A 234 0.90 9.83 -7.68
CA LEU A 234 1.98 10.26 -8.57
C LEU A 234 2.06 9.26 -9.73
N ASP A 235 1.77 9.74 -10.93
CA ASP A 235 1.93 8.98 -12.17
C ASP A 235 2.89 9.74 -13.10
N GLY A 236 3.98 9.09 -13.49
CA GLY A 236 4.98 9.68 -14.37
C GLY A 236 4.55 9.74 -15.83
N CYS A 237 3.44 9.11 -16.21
CA CYS A 237 2.99 8.94 -17.58
C CYS A 237 1.51 9.33 -17.70
N ARG A 238 1.17 10.14 -18.71
CA ARG A 238 -0.22 10.57 -18.98
C ARG A 238 -1.00 9.60 -19.87
N GLN A 239 -0.31 8.61 -20.43
CA GLN A 239 -0.93 7.57 -21.26
C GLN A 239 -1.25 6.34 -20.41
N HIS A 240 -2.18 5.51 -20.87
CA HIS A 240 -2.53 4.27 -20.17
C HIS A 240 -1.43 3.22 -20.32
N TRP A 241 -0.54 3.13 -19.33
CA TRP A 241 0.69 2.34 -19.42
C TRP A 241 0.69 1.03 -18.60
N PHE A 242 -0.44 0.67 -18.01
CA PHE A 242 -0.58 -0.48 -17.11
C PHE A 242 -0.57 -1.84 -17.81
N GLU A 243 -0.56 -1.87 -19.14
CA GLU A 243 -0.42 -3.10 -19.94
C GLU A 243 1.00 -3.28 -20.53
N ILE A 244 1.88 -2.30 -20.36
CA ILE A 244 3.20 -2.27 -21.03
C ILE A 244 4.13 -3.32 -20.46
N ARG A 245 4.87 -4.04 -21.32
CA ARG A 245 5.82 -5.07 -20.91
C ARG A 245 7.23 -4.74 -21.37
N GLY A 246 8.21 -5.08 -20.54
CA GLY A 246 9.63 -4.89 -20.87
C GLY A 246 10.10 -5.74 -22.06
N ALA A 247 11.16 -5.27 -22.73
CA ALA A 247 11.70 -5.88 -23.96
C ALA A 247 12.03 -7.39 -23.85
N LYS A 248 12.56 -7.84 -22.70
CA LYS A 248 12.84 -9.27 -22.45
C LYS A 248 11.56 -10.13 -22.40
N GLN A 249 10.46 -9.57 -21.91
CA GLN A 249 9.19 -10.26 -21.76
C GLN A 249 8.44 -10.30 -23.09
N LEU A 250 8.49 -9.20 -23.87
CA LEU A 250 8.03 -9.15 -25.26
C LEU A 250 8.79 -10.17 -26.13
N ALA A 251 10.12 -10.23 -26.06
CA ALA A 251 10.91 -11.21 -26.82
C ALA A 251 10.52 -12.67 -26.53
N ARG A 252 10.23 -13.01 -25.26
CA ARG A 252 9.73 -14.33 -24.87
C ARG A 252 8.33 -14.63 -25.41
N LEU A 253 7.45 -13.63 -25.39
CA LEU A 253 6.07 -13.78 -25.88
C LEU A 253 6.02 -13.85 -27.41
N SER A 254 6.85 -13.09 -28.11
CA SER A 254 7.05 -13.17 -29.56
C SER A 254 7.58 -14.53 -29.98
N ALA A 255 8.54 -15.09 -29.24
CA ALA A 255 9.00 -16.47 -29.46
C ALA A 255 7.90 -17.53 -29.25
N SER A 256 6.85 -17.20 -28.46
CA SER A 256 5.68 -18.05 -28.24
C SER A 256 4.46 -17.72 -29.14
N GLY A 257 4.59 -16.77 -30.08
CA GLY A 257 3.50 -16.36 -30.98
C GLY A 257 2.37 -15.56 -30.32
N ARG A 258 2.57 -15.05 -29.09
CA ARG A 258 1.53 -14.37 -28.27
C ARG A 258 1.66 -12.84 -28.24
N ALA A 259 2.46 -12.25 -29.14
CA ALA A 259 2.82 -10.83 -29.10
C ALA A 259 1.91 -9.90 -29.93
N ALA A 260 0.90 -10.42 -30.63
CA ALA A 260 0.03 -9.61 -31.48
C ALA A 260 -0.79 -8.60 -30.64
N GLY A 261 -0.67 -7.30 -30.94
CA GLY A 261 -1.40 -6.21 -30.28
C GLY A 261 -0.68 -5.55 -29.09
N MET A 262 0.62 -5.83 -28.87
CA MET A 262 1.36 -5.30 -27.71
C MET A 262 2.30 -4.15 -28.12
N GLU A 263 2.14 -2.99 -27.49
CA GLU A 263 2.93 -1.79 -27.78
C GLU A 263 4.29 -1.78 -27.07
N SER A 264 5.35 -1.36 -27.79
CA SER A 264 6.64 -1.01 -27.19
C SER A 264 6.58 0.44 -26.69
N GLY A 265 6.31 0.63 -25.40
CA GLY A 265 6.40 1.96 -24.76
C GLY A 265 7.82 2.31 -24.32
N ASN A 266 7.93 3.28 -23.40
CA ASN A 266 9.20 3.71 -22.82
C ASN A 266 9.90 2.59 -21.99
N ALA A 267 11.16 2.30 -22.32
CA ALA A 267 11.93 1.20 -21.73
C ALA A 267 12.31 1.43 -20.26
N LEU A 268 12.53 2.68 -19.83
CA LEU A 268 12.80 3.00 -18.42
C LEU A 268 11.56 2.74 -17.58
N LEU A 269 10.41 3.21 -18.04
CA LEU A 269 9.13 2.99 -17.37
C LEU A 269 8.79 1.49 -17.31
N ALA A 270 9.01 0.75 -18.40
CA ALA A 270 8.80 -0.69 -18.43
C ALA A 270 9.76 -1.49 -17.52
N ALA A 271 10.96 -0.98 -17.26
CA ALA A 271 11.96 -1.65 -16.43
C ALA A 271 11.82 -1.32 -14.94
N TRP A 272 11.44 -0.08 -14.60
CA TRP A 272 11.45 0.43 -13.22
C TRP A 272 10.06 0.71 -12.65
N GLY A 273 9.04 0.77 -13.51
CA GLY A 273 7.67 1.11 -13.13
C GLY A 273 6.80 -0.06 -12.66
N GLU A 274 7.31 -1.29 -12.58
CA GLU A 274 6.49 -2.50 -12.33
C GLU A 274 5.60 -2.39 -11.06
N GLN A 275 6.12 -1.78 -9.98
CA GLN A 275 5.34 -1.59 -8.76
C GLN A 275 4.22 -0.56 -8.95
N SER A 276 4.55 0.65 -9.45
CA SER A 276 3.56 1.70 -9.72
C SER A 276 2.52 1.22 -10.73
N LYS A 277 2.95 0.45 -11.73
CA LYS A 277 2.11 -0.18 -12.74
C LYS A 277 1.07 -1.11 -12.11
N ALA A 278 1.53 -2.03 -11.26
CA ALA A 278 0.64 -2.97 -10.57
C ALA A 278 -0.37 -2.25 -9.67
N PHE A 279 0.11 -1.24 -8.93
CA PHE A 279 -0.76 -0.47 -8.03
C PHE A 279 -1.78 0.39 -8.79
N LEU A 280 -1.37 1.13 -9.81
CA LEU A 280 -2.27 1.98 -10.60
C LEU A 280 -3.31 1.14 -11.33
N GLY A 281 -2.91 0.03 -11.97
CA GLY A 281 -3.85 -0.91 -12.57
C GLY A 281 -4.89 -1.42 -11.55
N GLN A 282 -4.42 -1.85 -10.38
CA GLN A 282 -5.30 -2.29 -9.31
C GLN A 282 -6.23 -1.17 -8.79
N ALA A 283 -5.72 0.04 -8.61
CA ALA A 283 -6.50 1.17 -8.13
C ALA A 283 -7.61 1.53 -9.11
N LEU A 284 -7.29 1.58 -10.41
CA LEU A 284 -8.25 1.86 -11.49
C LEU A 284 -9.34 0.79 -11.60
N GLU A 285 -8.98 -0.49 -11.45
CA GLU A 285 -9.95 -1.59 -11.45
C GLU A 285 -10.81 -1.64 -10.18
N ALA A 286 -10.33 -1.08 -9.07
CA ALA A 286 -11.00 -1.20 -7.79
C ALA A 286 -12.35 -0.47 -7.75
N ALA A 287 -12.54 0.60 -8.52
CA ALA A 287 -13.76 1.40 -8.47
C ALA A 287 -14.02 2.19 -9.75
N ASP A 288 -15.24 2.68 -9.87
CA ASP A 288 -15.59 3.70 -10.86
C ASP A 288 -15.18 5.08 -10.31
N TRP A 289 -14.04 5.57 -10.76
CA TRP A 289 -13.44 6.83 -10.29
C TRP A 289 -13.92 8.00 -11.13
N ASP A 290 -14.17 9.12 -10.46
CA ASP A 290 -14.23 10.42 -11.12
C ASP A 290 -12.82 10.99 -11.22
N PHE A 291 -12.33 11.17 -12.44
CA PHE A 291 -10.94 11.51 -12.75
C PHE A 291 -10.72 13.01 -12.78
N ASP A 292 -9.64 13.45 -12.15
CA ASP A 292 -9.19 14.84 -12.17
C ASP A 292 -7.66 14.84 -12.37
N ASP A 293 -7.24 14.79 -13.63
CA ASP A 293 -5.82 14.65 -14.01
C ASP A 293 -5.12 16.02 -14.13
N ALA A 294 -3.84 16.04 -13.76
CA ALA A 294 -3.02 17.24 -13.61
C ALA A 294 -1.61 17.06 -14.19
N PHE A 295 -1.49 16.46 -15.36
CA PHE A 295 -0.17 16.25 -15.98
C PHE A 295 0.40 17.56 -16.52
N VAL A 296 1.64 17.86 -16.13
CA VAL A 296 2.36 19.07 -16.55
C VAL A 296 3.57 18.68 -17.39
N GLU A 297 3.73 19.35 -18.53
CA GLU A 297 4.88 19.12 -19.39
C GLU A 297 6.17 19.69 -18.76
N PRO A 298 7.26 18.91 -18.65
CA PRO A 298 8.53 19.40 -18.11
C PRO A 298 9.13 20.56 -18.92
N GLU A 299 9.19 21.74 -18.31
CA GLU A 299 9.76 22.95 -18.91
C GLU A 299 11.29 22.89 -19.02
N GLY A 300 11.82 23.31 -20.17
CA GLY A 300 13.26 23.40 -20.43
C GLY A 300 13.68 22.69 -21.70
N GLY A 301 14.98 22.52 -21.91
CA GLY A 301 15.54 21.88 -23.11
C GLY A 301 16.66 20.88 -22.83
N ASN A 302 17.01 20.67 -21.55
CA ASN A 302 18.14 19.83 -21.21
C ASN A 302 17.78 18.33 -21.29
N LEU A 303 18.81 17.50 -21.12
CA LEU A 303 18.67 16.04 -21.16
C LEU A 303 17.66 15.51 -20.12
N LEU A 304 17.60 16.08 -18.92
CA LEU A 304 16.65 15.65 -17.88
C LEU A 304 15.21 15.85 -18.35
N GLN A 305 14.87 17.04 -18.86
CA GLN A 305 13.50 17.28 -19.33
C GLN A 305 13.13 16.48 -20.57
N ARG A 306 14.09 16.18 -21.45
CA ARG A 306 13.86 15.27 -22.59
C ARG A 306 13.50 13.86 -22.12
N VAL A 307 14.23 13.33 -21.12
CA VAL A 307 13.92 12.02 -20.53
C VAL A 307 12.57 12.04 -19.81
N GLN A 308 12.29 13.09 -19.03
CA GLN A 308 11.01 13.22 -18.33
C GLN A 308 9.83 13.30 -19.31
N ARG A 309 9.95 14.04 -20.42
CA ARG A 309 8.93 14.09 -21.49
C ARG A 309 8.73 12.73 -22.16
N ALA A 310 9.80 12.04 -22.49
CA ALA A 310 9.71 10.70 -23.06
C ALA A 310 8.99 9.70 -22.14
N ILE A 311 9.21 9.77 -20.82
CA ILE A 311 8.45 8.96 -19.85
C ILE A 311 6.98 9.41 -19.79
N LEU A 312 6.73 10.73 -19.75
CA LEU A 312 5.39 11.32 -19.70
C LEU A 312 4.53 10.87 -20.87
N ASP A 313 5.10 10.91 -22.07
CA ASP A 313 4.45 10.60 -23.35
C ASP A 313 4.59 9.14 -23.77
N LEU A 314 5.16 8.30 -22.91
CA LEU A 314 5.39 6.89 -23.20
C LEU A 314 6.21 6.62 -24.47
N GLU A 315 7.08 7.55 -24.83
CA GLU A 315 7.91 7.47 -26.01
C GLU A 315 9.28 6.89 -25.68
N GLU A 316 9.80 6.04 -26.57
CA GLU A 316 11.19 5.57 -26.48
C GLU A 316 12.13 6.58 -27.14
N LEU A 317 13.19 6.95 -26.44
CA LEU A 317 14.22 7.83 -27.01
C LEU A 317 15.12 7.04 -27.98
N PRO A 318 15.24 7.45 -29.25
CA PRO A 318 16.08 6.73 -30.20
C PRO A 318 17.56 6.73 -29.78
N ALA A 319 18.25 5.61 -29.97
CA ALA A 319 19.68 5.52 -29.71
C ALA A 319 20.44 6.57 -30.55
N GLY A 320 21.31 7.35 -29.90
CA GLY A 320 22.08 8.40 -30.57
C GLY A 320 21.30 9.68 -30.89
N SER A 321 20.06 9.84 -30.40
CA SER A 321 19.25 11.06 -30.59
C SER A 321 19.70 12.28 -29.76
N LEU A 322 20.84 12.18 -29.05
CA LEU A 322 21.39 13.26 -28.26
C LEU A 322 22.34 14.09 -29.12
N GLU A 323 21.94 15.31 -29.44
CA GLU A 323 22.83 16.28 -30.07
C GLU A 323 23.85 16.79 -29.03
N THR A 324 25.09 17.01 -29.47
CA THR A 324 26.21 17.45 -28.61
C THR A 324 25.98 18.79 -27.93
N ALA A 325 24.97 19.58 -28.32
CA ALA A 325 24.56 20.79 -27.63
C ALA A 325 23.78 20.53 -26.32
N CYS A 326 23.33 19.30 -26.05
CA CYS A 326 22.55 18.94 -24.86
C CYS A 326 23.37 18.81 -23.56
N TYR A 327 24.67 19.17 -23.55
CA TYR A 327 25.49 19.21 -22.33
C TYR A 327 25.13 20.36 -21.37
N GLU A 328 24.13 21.19 -21.70
CA GLU A 328 23.55 22.15 -20.76
C GLU A 328 22.79 21.40 -19.65
N SER A 329 23.55 20.88 -18.69
CA SER A 329 23.21 20.52 -17.30
C SER A 329 21.77 20.08 -17.00
N GLY A 330 21.60 18.78 -16.74
CA GLY A 330 20.38 18.19 -16.14
C GLY A 330 20.59 16.77 -15.60
N ILE A 331 21.42 15.96 -16.26
CA ILE A 331 21.88 14.63 -15.79
C ILE A 331 23.41 14.60 -15.86
N SER A 332 24.06 14.17 -14.79
CA SER A 332 25.52 14.00 -14.73
C SER A 332 25.90 12.61 -14.22
N ILE A 333 27.03 12.10 -14.69
CA ILE A 333 27.60 10.82 -14.26
C ILE A 333 28.99 11.10 -13.69
N HIS A 334 29.24 10.65 -12.46
CA HIS A 334 30.50 10.89 -11.75
C HIS A 334 31.18 9.55 -11.46
N VAL A 335 32.45 9.43 -11.85
CA VAL A 335 33.29 8.26 -11.55
C VAL A 335 34.32 8.67 -10.50
N CYS A 336 34.25 8.03 -9.33
CA CYS A 336 35.06 8.38 -8.15
C CYS A 336 35.92 7.20 -7.69
N HIS A 337 37.02 7.50 -6.99
CA HIS A 337 38.01 6.50 -6.54
C HIS A 337 37.56 5.65 -5.33
N GLY A 338 36.58 6.13 -4.55
CA GLY A 338 36.06 5.47 -3.35
C GLY A 338 35.30 6.45 -2.45
N LEU A 339 34.64 5.92 -1.41
CA LEU A 339 34.03 6.75 -0.37
C LEU A 339 35.15 7.42 0.44
N ALA A 340 35.22 8.75 0.43
CA ALA A 340 35.97 9.48 1.45
C ALA A 340 35.19 9.30 2.77
N ARG A 341 35.78 8.59 3.73
CA ARG A 341 35.21 8.41 5.06
C ARG A 341 35.72 9.47 6.02
#